data_AF-A0A7K2Q4E5-F1
#
_entry.id   AF-A0A7K2Q4E5-F1
#
_cell.length_a   1.000
_cell.length_b   1.000
_cell.length_c   1.000
_cell.angle_alpha   90.00
_cell.angle_beta   90.00
_cell.angle_gamma   90.00
#
_symmetry.space_group_name_H-M   'P 1'
#
loop_
_entity.id
_entity.type
_entity.pdbx_description
1 polymer ?
#
loop_
_entity_poly.entity_id
_entity_poly.type
_entity_poly.pdbx_seq_one_letter_code
_entity_poly.pdbx_strand_id
1 'polypeptide(L)'
;VDVQLRDYRDVEGRHDAVISVEMIEAVGAEYWPSYFTALRRALAPGGRIALQAITMGHQQMLHTGATHTFISKYVFPGGLIPSREA
;
A
#
# COMPACT_ATOMS: atom_id res chain seq x y z
N VAL A 1 16.46 -13.66 11.49
CA VAL A 1 15.87 -12.61 10.63
C VAL A 1 16.38 -12.88 9.22
N ASP A 2 15.47 -12.97 8.26
CA ASP A 2 15.79 -13.16 6.83
C ASP A 2 15.36 -11.91 6.06
N VAL A 3 16.18 -11.46 5.12
CA VAL A 3 15.92 -10.26 4.32
C VAL A 3 16.08 -10.61 2.86
N GLN A 4 15.04 -10.36 2.06
CA GLN A 4 15.00 -10.74 0.66
C GLN A 4 14.95 -9.51 -0.23
N LEU A 5 15.88 -9.40 -1.17
CA LEU A 5 15.77 -8.46 -2.29
C LEU A 5 14.79 -9.07 -3.30
N ARG A 6 13.50 -8.82 -3.08
CA ARG A 6 12.41 -9.43 -3.83
C ARG A 6 11.23 -8.45 -3.90
N ASP A 7 10.46 -8.54 -4.97
CA ASP A 7 9.15 -7.90 -5.03
C ASP A 7 8.15 -8.61 -4.09
N TYR A 8 7.44 -7.86 -3.26
CA TYR A 8 6.42 -8.44 -2.37
C TYR A 8 5.33 -9.20 -3.14
N ARG A 9 5.12 -8.85 -4.41
CA ARG A 9 4.18 -9.52 -5.33
C ARG A 9 4.57 -10.95 -5.64
N ASP A 10 5.83 -11.32 -5.43
CA ASP A 10 6.38 -12.66 -5.67
C ASP A 10 6.73 -13.40 -4.37
N VAL A 11 6.27 -12.89 -3.22
CA VAL A 11 6.44 -13.59 -1.93
C VAL A 11 5.70 -14.91 -1.96
N GLU A 12 6.44 -15.97 -1.64
CA GLU A 12 5.97 -17.34 -1.48
C GLU A 12 5.78 -17.68 -0.01
N GLY A 13 4.91 -18.66 0.27
CA GLY A 13 4.61 -19.10 1.63
C GLY A 13 3.51 -18.28 2.31
N ARG A 14 3.28 -18.58 3.59
CA ARG A 14 2.26 -17.95 4.43
C ARG A 14 2.82 -17.65 5.81
N HIS A 15 2.38 -16.54 6.39
CA HIS A 15 2.84 -16.04 7.68
C HIS A 15 1.66 -15.84 8.64
N ASP A 16 1.91 -16.03 9.94
CA ASP A 16 0.89 -15.78 10.99
C ASP A 16 0.54 -14.29 11.09
N ALA A 17 1.49 -13.41 10.74
CA ALA A 17 1.28 -11.98 10.69
C ALA A 17 2.00 -11.36 9.47
N VAL A 18 1.36 -10.35 8.86
CA VAL A 18 1.95 -9.52 7.82
C VAL A 18 1.86 -8.06 8.28
N ILE A 19 2.98 -7.35 8.22
CA ILE A 19 3.06 -5.93 8.56
C ILE A 19 3.52 -5.19 7.33
N SER A 20 2.78 -4.16 6.92
CA SER A 20 3.17 -3.26 5.84
C SER A 20 3.13 -1.82 6.33
N VAL A 21 4.24 -1.12 6.13
CA VAL A 21 4.54 0.19 6.71
C VAL A 21 4.84 1.14 5.56
N GLU A 22 3.99 2.16 5.38
CA GLU A 22 4.20 3.27 4.44
C GLU A 22 4.45 2.83 2.98
N MET A 23 3.89 1.69 2.59
CA MET A 23 4.01 1.14 1.23
C MET A 23 2.83 1.51 0.33
N ILE A 24 1.61 1.56 0.87
CA ILE A 24 0.38 1.66 0.07
C ILE A 24 0.31 2.98 -0.73
N GLU A 25 0.97 4.03 -0.22
CA GLU A 25 1.09 5.34 -0.84
C GLU A 25 1.86 5.26 -2.16
N ALA A 26 2.88 4.41 -2.23
CA ALA A 26 3.73 4.22 -3.41
C ALA A 26 3.20 3.14 -4.37
N VAL A 27 2.19 2.36 -3.97
CA VAL A 27 1.57 1.34 -4.82
C VAL A 27 0.77 1.97 -5.96
N GLY A 28 0.12 3.11 -5.72
CA GLY A 28 -0.81 3.74 -6.67
C GLY A 28 -2.21 3.12 -6.61
N ALA A 29 -3.24 3.96 -6.68
CA ALA A 29 -4.63 3.57 -6.41
C ALA A 29 -5.15 2.47 -7.33
N GLU A 30 -4.74 2.47 -8.59
CA GLU A 30 -5.12 1.44 -9.58
C GLU A 30 -4.63 0.03 -9.20
N TYR A 31 -3.58 -0.08 -8.39
CA TYR A 31 -2.98 -1.36 -7.97
C TYR A 31 -3.32 -1.75 -6.53
N TRP A 32 -4.10 -0.97 -5.78
CA TRP A 32 -4.51 -1.36 -4.43
C TRP A 32 -5.21 -2.73 -4.37
N PRO A 33 -6.09 -3.12 -5.31
CA PRO A 33 -6.68 -4.46 -5.30
C PRO A 33 -5.64 -5.59 -5.39
N SER A 34 -4.60 -5.44 -6.22
CA SER A 34 -3.55 -6.45 -6.37
C SER A 34 -2.62 -6.45 -5.16
N TYR A 35 -2.34 -5.28 -4.58
CA TYR A 35 -1.60 -5.15 -3.31
C TYR A 35 -2.30 -5.89 -2.16
N PHE A 36 -3.59 -5.63 -1.93
CA PHE A 36 -4.34 -6.35 -0.90
C PHE A 36 -4.44 -7.85 -1.18
N THR A 37 -4.52 -8.24 -2.46
CA THR A 37 -4.48 -9.66 -2.86
C THR A 37 -3.14 -10.31 -2.49
N ALA A 38 -2.01 -9.64 -2.71
CA ALA A 38 -0.70 -10.12 -2.34
C ALA A 38 -0.56 -10.29 -0.81
N LEU A 39 -1.00 -9.29 -0.03
CA LEU A 39 -1.02 -9.38 1.43
C LEU A 39 -1.86 -10.55 1.93
N ARG A 40 -3.06 -10.75 1.34
CA ARG A 40 -3.94 -11.87 1.68
C ARG A 40 -3.32 -13.22 1.32
N ARG A 41 -2.62 -13.33 0.19
CA ARG A 41 -1.96 -14.57 -0.24
C ARG A 41 -0.84 -14.97 0.70
N ALA A 42 -0.08 -13.99 1.20
CA ALA A 42 1.01 -14.19 2.16
C ALA A 42 0.52 -14.50 3.59
N LEU A 43 -0.79 -14.44 3.87
CA LEU A 43 -1.33 -14.66 5.21
C LEU A 43 -1.80 -16.11 5.42
N ALA A 44 -1.44 -16.68 6.57
CA ALA A 44 -1.99 -17.96 7.03
C ALA A 44 -3.48 -17.83 7.42
N PRO A 45 -4.29 -18.91 7.31
CA PRO A 45 -5.66 -18.90 7.83
C PRO A 45 -5.68 -18.49 9.32
N GLY A 46 -6.47 -17.47 9.65
CA GLY A 46 -6.55 -16.92 11.02
C GLY A 46 -5.43 -15.93 11.38
N GLY A 47 -4.50 -15.65 10.47
CA GLY A 47 -3.44 -14.66 10.66
C GLY A 47 -3.95 -13.22 10.71
N ARG A 48 -3.06 -12.28 11.03
CA ARG A 48 -3.37 -10.84 11.16
C ARG A 48 -2.55 -9.98 10.22
N ILE A 49 -3.16 -8.91 9.70
CA ILE A 49 -2.48 -7.88 8.92
C ILE A 49 -2.48 -6.59 9.73
N ALA A 50 -1.32 -5.93 9.81
CA ALA A 50 -1.21 -4.54 10.22
C ALA A 50 -0.75 -3.70 9.02
N LEU A 51 -1.59 -2.76 8.61
CA LEU A 51 -1.26 -1.76 7.60
C LEU A 51 -1.11 -0.41 8.29
N GLN A 52 0.10 0.14 8.30
CA GLN A 52 0.32 1.52 8.69
C GLN A 52 0.51 2.36 7.43
N ALA A 53 -0.26 3.43 7.33
CA ALA A 53 -0.25 4.35 6.21
C ALA A 53 -0.42 5.78 6.71
N ILE A 54 0.13 6.72 5.97
CA ILE A 54 -0.27 8.13 6.01
C ILE A 54 -1.68 8.20 5.40
N THR A 55 -2.57 8.96 6.02
CA THR A 55 -3.93 9.14 5.51
C THR A 55 -4.31 10.60 5.46
N MET A 56 -5.23 10.95 4.56
CA MET A 56 -5.88 12.26 4.52
C MET A 56 -7.41 12.12 4.41
N GLY A 57 -8.11 13.26 4.49
CA GLY A 57 -9.58 13.27 4.28
C GLY A 57 -9.96 12.82 2.87
N HIS A 58 -11.10 12.14 2.73
CA HIS A 58 -11.50 11.53 1.44
C HIS A 58 -11.58 12.55 0.30
N GLN A 59 -12.18 13.72 0.53
CA GLN A 59 -12.25 14.78 -0.47
C GLN A 59 -10.87 15.33 -0.87
N GLN A 60 -9.93 15.36 0.08
CA GLN A 60 -8.55 15.78 -0.20
C GLN A 60 -7.82 14.73 -1.04
N MET A 61 -8.02 13.44 -0.76
CA MET A 61 -7.48 12.35 -1.59
C MET A 61 -8.01 12.45 -3.02
N LEU A 62 -9.33 12.62 -3.21
CA LEU A 62 -9.92 12.75 -4.54
C LEU A 62 -9.36 13.97 -5.31
N HIS A 63 -9.26 15.12 -4.63
CA HIS A 63 -8.71 16.33 -5.24
C HIS A 63 -7.23 16.19 -5.61
N THR A 64 -6.41 15.65 -4.70
CA THR A 64 -4.96 15.49 -4.94
C THR A 64 -4.66 14.41 -5.97
N GLY A 65 -5.46 13.34 -6.03
CA GLY A 65 -5.34 12.31 -7.07
C GLY A 65 -5.69 12.81 -8.48
N ALA A 66 -6.53 13.84 -8.60
CA ALA A 66 -6.90 14.46 -9.87
C ALA A 66 -5.97 15.63 -10.28
N THR A 67 -4.96 15.98 -9.49
CA THR A 67 -4.14 17.19 -9.71
C THR A 67 -2.64 16.91 -9.65
N HIS A 68 -1.85 17.69 -10.40
CA HIS A 68 -0.39 17.64 -10.33
C HIS A 68 0.12 18.61 -9.26
N THR A 69 0.34 18.08 -8.06
CA THR A 69 0.92 18.83 -6.93
C THR A 69 2.45 18.85 -7.04
N PHE A 70 3.12 19.69 -6.24
CA PHE A 70 4.58 19.65 -6.13
C PHE A 70 5.08 18.26 -5.69
N ILE A 71 4.38 17.64 -4.73
CA ILE A 71 4.72 16.30 -4.23
C ILE A 71 4.60 15.25 -5.34
N SER A 72 3.46 15.19 -6.03
CA SER A 72 3.25 14.19 -7.09
C SER A 72 4.07 14.44 -8.35
N LYS A 73 4.61 15.65 -8.54
CA LYS A 73 5.48 15.97 -9.68
C LYS A 73 6.97 15.76 -9.40
N TYR A 74 7.45 16.11 -8.21
CA TYR A 74 8.89 16.23 -7.94
C TYR A 74 9.41 15.39 -6.77
N VAL A 75 8.55 14.92 -5.86
CA VAL A 75 9.00 14.21 -4.64
C VAL A 75 8.61 12.74 -4.70
N PHE A 76 7.32 12.45 -4.90
CA PHE A 76 6.77 11.09 -4.98
C PHE A 76 5.88 10.92 -6.22
N PRO A 77 6.47 10.78 -7.42
CA PRO A 77 5.72 10.55 -8.64
C PRO A 77 4.92 9.24 -8.60
N GLY A 78 3.67 9.28 -9.06
CA GLY A 78 2.78 8.10 -9.12
C GLY A 78 2.16 7.68 -7.79
N GLY A 79 2.56 8.30 -6.67
CA GLY A 79 1.99 8.00 -5.36
C GLY A 79 0.64 8.67 -5.12
N LEU A 80 -0.17 8.08 -4.25
CA LEU A 80 -1.41 8.66 -3.73
C LEU A 80 -1.56 8.33 -2.24
N ILE A 81 -1.73 9.35 -1.42
CA ILE A 81 -2.02 9.17 0.01
C ILE A 81 -3.50 8.73 0.13
N PRO A 82 -3.78 7.54 0.71
CA PRO A 82 -5.14 7.04 0.80
C PRO A 82 -5.98 7.84 1.81
N SER A 83 -7.28 7.64 1.72
CA SER A 83 -8.22 7.99 2.78
C SER A 83 -8.72 6.70 3.45
N ARG A 84 -9.34 6.83 4.62
CA ARG A 84 -9.91 5.67 5.32
C ARG A 84 -11.18 5.10 4.65
N GLU A 85 -11.74 5.83 3.69
CA GLU A 85 -12.96 5.48 2.95
C GLU A 85 -12.66 4.86 1.57
N ALA A 86 -11.38 4.83 1.18
CA ALA A 86 -10.94 4.39 -0.15
C ALA A 86 -11.05 2.88 -0.36
#